data_AF-A0A9P1KFQ3-F1
#
_entry.id   AF-A0A9P1KFQ3-F1
#
_cell.length_a   1.000
_cell.length_b   1.000
_cell.length_c   1.000
_cell.angle_alpha   90.00
_cell.angle_beta   90.00
_cell.angle_gamma   90.00
#
_symmetry.space_group_name_H-M   'P 1'
#
loop_
_entity.id
_entity.type
_entity.pdbx_description
1 polymer ?
#
loop_
_entity_poly.entity_id
_entity_poly.type
_entity_poly.pdbx_seq_one_letter_code
_entity_poly.pdbx_strand_id
1 'polypeptide(L)' 'MLQEFAAEFKLGPNQHIMLVVDQAGWHISKNLKVPEGLHLMFLPSHSPELQPAERL' A
#
# COMPACT_ATOMS: atom_id res chain seq x y z
N MET A 1 -8.53 6.51 -4.90
CA MET A 1 -7.24 6.99 -4.29
C MET A 1 -7.17 6.49 -2.85
N LEU A 2 -5.99 6.24 -2.24
CA LEU A 2 -5.84 5.54 -0.93
C LEU A 2 -6.80 6.00 0.19
N GLN A 3 -7.25 7.26 0.19
CA GLN A 3 -8.27 7.78 1.10
C GLN A 3 -9.63 7.07 1.00
N GLU A 4 -10.10 6.79 -0.21
CA GLU A 4 -11.36 6.06 -0.42
C GLU A 4 -11.24 4.60 0.06
N PHE A 5 -10.08 3.97 -0.19
CA PHE A 5 -9.78 2.64 0.34
C PHE A 5 -9.81 2.65 1.88
N ALA A 6 -9.13 3.63 2.51
CA ALA A 6 -9.16 3.76 3.96
C ALA A 6 -10.56 4.00 4.51
N ALA A 7 -11.40 4.78 3.83
CA ALA A 7 -12.78 5.02 4.22
C ALA A 7 -13.63 3.74 4.12
N GLU A 8 -13.52 3.00 3.02
CA GLU A 8 -14.25 1.74 2.79
C GLU A 8 -13.94 0.72 3.89
N PHE A 9 -12.66 0.57 4.23
CA PHE A 9 -12.20 -0.35 5.25
C PHE A 9 -12.19 0.24 6.66
N LYS A 10 -12.68 1.46 6.88
CA LYS A 10 -12.76 2.15 8.18
C LYS A 10 -11.42 2.15 8.94
N LEU A 11 -10.34 2.45 8.23
CA LEU A 11 -9.00 2.51 8.82
C LEU A 11 -8.87 3.72 9.75
N GLY A 12 -8.02 3.58 10.77
CA GLY A 12 -7.78 4.61 11.77
C GLY A 12 -7.04 4.07 12.99
N PRO A 13 -7.09 4.77 14.15
CA PRO A 13 -6.32 4.41 15.35
C PRO A 13 -6.52 2.99 15.88
N ASN A 14 -7.68 2.38 15.60
CA ASN A 14 -8.06 1.06 16.11
C ASN A 14 -8.10 -0.01 15.01
N GLN A 15 -7.88 0.35 13.74
CA GLN A 15 -7.93 -0.57 12.63
C GLN A 15 -6.87 -0.22 11.59
N HIS A 16 -5.92 -1.13 11.44
CA HIS A 16 -4.76 -0.95 10.58
C HIS A 16 -4.75 -1.97 9.44
N ILE A 17 -4.30 -1.54 8.27
CA ILE A 17 -3.97 -2.40 7.15
C ILE A 17 -2.53 -2.15 6.73
N MET A 18 -1.81 -3.24 6.50
CA MET A 18 -0.53 -3.22 5.80
C MET A 18 -0.76 -3.59 4.34
N LEU A 19 -0.47 -2.65 3.45
CA LEU A 19 -0.54 -2.84 2.01
C LEU A 19 0.87 -3.11 1.49
N VAL A 20 1.10 -4.34 1.04
CA VAL A 20 2.36 -4.74 0.42
C VAL A 20 2.34 -4.31 -1.05
N VAL A 21 3.33 -3.54 -1.47
CA VAL A 21 3.41 -2.95 -2.81
C VAL A 21 4.81 -3.11 -3.41
N ASP A 22 4.89 -3.11 -4.74
CA ASP A 22 6.14 -2.89 -5.45
C ASP A 22 6.65 -1.45 -5.30
N GLN A 23 7.82 -1.16 -5.87
CA GLN A 23 8.44 0.17 -5.83
C GLN A 23 8.13 1.02 -7.09
N ALA A 24 6.96 0.86 -7.71
CA ALA A 24 6.56 1.73 -8.82
C ALA A 24 6.61 3.21 -8.41
N GLY A 25 6.97 4.10 -9.34
CA GLY A 25 7.29 5.51 -9.03
C GLY A 25 6.19 6.27 -8.29
N TRP A 26 4.93 5.88 -8.45
CA TRP A 26 3.79 6.48 -7.73
C TRP A 26 3.68 5.99 -6.27
N HIS A 27 4.09 4.76 -5.95
CA HIS A 27 4.12 4.23 -4.58
C HIS A 27 5.19 4.90 -3.71
N ILE A 28 6.32 5.28 -4.31
CA ILE A 28 7.46 5.89 -3.60
C ILE A 28 7.47 7.43 -3.69
N SER A 29 6.43 8.02 -4.27
CA SER A 29 6.34 9.47 -4.43
C SER A 29 6.24 10.17 -3.07
N LYS A 30 7.06 11.20 -2.85
CA LYS A 30 6.97 12.06 -1.65
C LYS A 30 5.63 12.80 -1.54
N ASN A 31 4.88 12.89 -2.64
CA ASN A 31 3.56 13.51 -2.68
C ASN A 31 2.43 12.51 -2.40
N LEU A 32 2.74 11.22 -2.22
CA LEU A 32 1.74 10.22 -1.88
C LEU A 32 1.25 10.44 -0.44
N LYS A 33 -0.06 10.69 -0.30
CA LYS A 33 -0.70 10.83 1.00
C LYS A 33 -1.21 9.46 1.46
N VAL A 34 -0.55 8.89 2.46
CA VAL A 34 -0.99 7.65 3.11
C VAL A 34 -1.97 8.00 4.24
N PRO A 35 -3.22 7.50 4.23
CA PRO A 35 -4.20 7.74 5.30
C PRO A 35 -3.77 7.12 6.63
N GLU A 36 -4.29 7.65 7.74
CA GLU A 36 -4.12 7.01 9.06
C GLU A 36 -4.65 5.57 9.04
N GLY A 37 -3.94 4.67 9.71
CA GLY A 37 -4.29 3.25 9.73
C GLY A 37 -3.78 2.46 8.52
N LEU A 38 -3.41 3.11 7.41
CA LEU A 38 -2.78 2.43 6.27
C LEU A 38 -1.26 2.51 6.36
N HIS A 39 -0.58 1.37 6.19
CA HIS A 39 0.87 1.27 6.17
C HIS A 39 1.33 0.65 4.86
N LEU A 40 2.32 1.25 4.20
CA LEU A 40 2.92 0.67 3.00
C LEU A 40 4.14 -0.16 3.36
N MET A 41 4.19 -1.40 2.88
CA MET A 41 5.36 -2.27 2.94
C MET A 41 5.88 -2.48 1.52
N PHE A 42 7.10 -2.03 1.26
CA PHE A 42 7.71 -2.16 -0.06
C PHE A 42 8.44 -3.50 -0.20
N LEU A 43 8.13 -4.22 -1.27
CA LEU A 43 8.91 -5.39 -1.67
C LEU A 43 10.31 -4.98 -2.15
N PRO A 44 11.30 -5.90 -2.10
CA PRO A 44 12.60 -5.67 -2.74
C PRO A 44 12.45 -5.29 -4.22
N SER A 45 13.37 -4.48 -4.73
CA SER A 45 13.31 -4.04 -6.11
C SER A 45 13.46 -5.22 -7.07
N HIS A 46 12.72 -5.17 -8.18
CA HIS A 46 12.76 -6.20 -9.23
C HIS A 46 12.47 -7.63 -8.73
N SER A 47 11.60 -7.79 -7.74
CA SER A 47 11.18 -9.10 -7.19
C SER A 47 9.69 -9.40 -7.48
N PRO A 48 9.26 -9.45 -8.76
CA PRO A 48 7.86 -9.72 -9.13
C PRO A 48 7.33 -11.05 -8.60
N GLU A 49 8.21 -12.05 -8.44
CA GLU A 49 7.88 -13.35 -7.90
C GLU A 49 7.34 -13.27 -6.46
N LEU A 50 7.67 -12.22 -5.71
CA LEU A 50 7.18 -12.01 -4.34
C LEU A 50 5.80 -11.35 -4.31
N GLN A 51 5.30 -10.81 -5.42
CA GLN A 51 4.02 -10.12 -5.50
C GLN A 51 2.89 -11.11 -5.84
N PRO A 52 2.01 -11.48 -4.90
CA PRO A 52 0.96 -12.47 -5.18
C PRO A 52 0.00 -12.02 -6.27
N ALA A 53 -0.22 -10.70 -6.41
CA ALA A 53 -1.05 -10.11 -7.45
C ALA A 53 -0.52 -10.35 -8.88
N GLU A 54 0.75 -10.72 -9.04
CA GLU A 54 1.34 -11.08 -10.34
C GLU A 54 1.20 -12.56 -10.68
N ARG A 55 0.69 -13.38 -9.75
CA ARG A 55 0.42 -14.80 -9.96
C ARG A 55 -1.08 -14.97 -10.29
N LEU A 56 -1.45 -14.77 -11.55
CA LEU A 56 -2.80 -15.00 -12.08
C LEU A 56 -3.03 -16.46 -12.48
#